data_AF-A0A8J7Z9L0-F1
#
_entry.id   AF-A0A8J7Z9L0-F1
#
_cell.length_a   1.000
_cell.length_b   1.000
_cell.length_c   1.000
_cell.angle_alpha   90.00
_cell.angle_beta   90.00
_cell.angle_gamma   90.00
#
_symmetry.space_group_name_H-M   'P 1'
#
loop_
_entity.id
_entity.type
_entity.pdbx_description
1 polymer ?
#
loop_
_entity_poly.entity_id
_entity_poly.type
_entity_poly.pdbx_seq_one_letter_code
_entity_poly.pdbx_strand_id
1 'polypeptide(L)'
;MSKKKRLKKTILQVIDDKFSNVQEKAQHIENTMLDEEDFEEVFLDLIKNHPKTRYRKSAASILGYMNNPDLFDQLLDQIFKETQWSVRYPLAQSYSKQFGPNAVEKLLQIFNDITKEVDQKQKHQLKILLAEALGLMGLEEGVPILKAIMEEIGNDRNKYAVELLMQCLYSLGEIGDKTIVEFLLRYSAETIYSIDSIRKSASHAIDKIAKRLRFNSKQDLLEDINKSKSEHDKQT
;
A
#
# COMPACT_ATOMS: atom_id res chain seq x y z
N MET A 1 20.29 21.49 -26.56
CA MET A 1 19.37 20.81 -25.60
C MET A 1 19.99 20.91 -24.22
N SER A 2 19.27 21.36 -23.19
CA SER A 2 19.85 21.48 -21.84
C SER A 2 20.26 20.10 -21.29
N LYS A 3 21.21 20.06 -20.35
CA LYS A 3 21.67 18.83 -19.69
C LYS A 3 20.50 18.05 -19.08
N LYS A 4 19.64 18.71 -18.28
CA LYS A 4 18.36 18.18 -17.76
C LYS A 4 17.48 17.53 -18.84
N LYS A 5 17.29 18.21 -19.98
CA LYS A 5 16.44 17.68 -21.07
C LYS A 5 17.07 16.45 -21.74
N ARG A 6 18.40 16.39 -21.83
CA ARG A 6 19.14 15.20 -22.28
C ARG A 6 18.95 14.05 -21.29
N LEU A 7 19.21 14.30 -20.00
CA LEU A 7 19.10 13.31 -18.94
C LEU A 7 17.68 12.71 -18.86
N LYS A 8 16.65 13.57 -18.85
CA LYS A 8 15.24 13.15 -18.90
C LYS A 8 14.94 12.27 -20.11
N LYS A 9 15.47 12.62 -21.29
CA LYS A 9 15.30 11.80 -22.49
C LYS A 9 15.95 10.43 -22.33
N THR A 10 17.15 10.36 -21.76
CA THR A 10 17.87 9.09 -21.53
C THR A 10 17.13 8.20 -20.53
N ILE A 11 16.68 8.74 -19.40
CA ILE A 11 15.86 8.01 -18.41
C ILE A 11 14.60 7.44 -19.06
N LEU A 12 13.90 8.25 -19.88
CA LEU A 12 12.71 7.80 -20.59
C LEU A 12 13.01 6.68 -21.60
N GLN A 13 14.18 6.68 -22.25
CA GLN A 13 14.60 5.59 -23.13
C GLN A 13 14.80 4.28 -22.37
N VAL A 14 15.41 4.33 -21.18
CA VAL A 14 15.54 3.15 -20.30
C VAL A 14 14.17 2.65 -19.85
N ILE A 15 13.27 3.56 -19.48
CA ILE A 15 11.90 3.19 -19.10
C ILE A 15 11.16 2.51 -20.26
N ASP A 16 11.29 3.05 -21.48
CA ASP A 16 10.63 2.55 -22.69
C ASP A 16 11.26 1.27 -23.27
N ASP A 17 12.44 0.87 -22.80
CA ASP A 17 13.05 -0.39 -23.23
C ASP A 17 12.14 -1.57 -22.89
N LYS A 18 11.79 -2.37 -23.90
CA LYS A 18 10.88 -3.50 -23.77
C LYS A 18 11.60 -4.80 -23.44
N PHE A 19 12.92 -4.83 -23.62
CA PHE A 19 13.71 -6.04 -23.43
C PHE A 19 14.18 -6.18 -21.99
N SER A 20 14.44 -5.07 -21.28
CA SER A 20 14.81 -5.12 -19.88
C SER A 20 13.64 -5.17 -18.90
N ASN A 21 13.81 -5.96 -17.85
CA ASN A 21 12.92 -5.95 -16.69
C ASN A 21 13.21 -4.74 -15.77
N VAL A 22 12.38 -4.53 -14.74
CA VAL A 22 12.49 -3.35 -13.85
C VAL A 22 13.83 -3.30 -13.10
N GLN A 23 14.36 -4.44 -12.69
CA GLN A 23 15.63 -4.52 -11.96
C GLN A 23 16.82 -4.16 -12.86
N GLU A 24 16.85 -4.68 -14.08
CA GLU A 24 17.88 -4.33 -15.08
C GLU A 24 17.85 -2.84 -15.42
N LYS A 25 16.65 -2.25 -15.51
CA LYS A 25 16.48 -0.81 -15.72
C LYS A 25 17.00 0.02 -14.56
N ALA A 26 16.73 -0.40 -13.33
CA ALA A 26 17.26 0.25 -12.13
C ALA A 26 18.79 0.22 -12.12
N GLN A 27 19.38 -0.97 -12.32
CA GLN A 27 20.84 -1.13 -12.36
C GLN A 27 21.47 -0.30 -13.48
N HIS A 28 20.83 -0.21 -14.66
CA HIS A 28 21.31 0.63 -15.73
C HIS A 28 21.31 2.11 -15.35
N ILE A 29 20.22 2.61 -14.76
CA ILE A 29 20.13 3.99 -14.29
C ILE A 29 21.20 4.29 -13.24
N GLU A 30 21.38 3.39 -12.27
CA GLU A 30 22.39 3.55 -11.22
C GLU A 30 23.81 3.63 -11.80
N ASN A 31 24.17 2.72 -12.69
CA ASN A 31 25.51 2.64 -13.25
C ASN A 31 25.86 3.78 -14.21
N THR A 32 24.87 4.49 -14.74
CA THR A 32 25.09 5.44 -15.86
C THR A 32 24.61 6.86 -15.60
N MET A 33 23.75 7.07 -14.62
CA MET A 33 23.06 8.36 -14.43
C MET A 33 23.05 8.85 -12.99
N LEU A 34 23.35 8.01 -12.00
CA LEU A 34 23.23 8.38 -10.58
C LEU A 34 24.11 9.58 -10.20
N ASP A 35 25.32 9.64 -10.78
CA ASP A 35 26.31 10.70 -10.53
C ASP A 35 26.07 11.98 -11.35
N GLU A 36 25.04 12.01 -12.21
CA GLU A 36 24.70 13.22 -12.95
C GLU A 36 24.09 14.25 -11.99
N GLU A 37 24.64 15.47 -11.99
CA GLU A 37 24.28 16.59 -11.10
C GLU A 37 22.76 16.83 -10.97
N ASP A 38 22.02 16.66 -12.06
CA ASP A 38 20.58 16.90 -12.14
C ASP A 38 19.72 15.64 -11.96
N PHE A 39 20.31 14.47 -11.70
CA PHE A 39 19.63 13.17 -11.75
C PHE A 39 18.44 13.11 -10.80
N GLU A 40 18.69 13.42 -9.53
CA GLU A 40 17.70 13.38 -8.47
C GLU A 40 16.49 14.26 -8.81
N GLU A 41 16.73 15.54 -9.15
CA GLU A 41 15.66 16.47 -9.52
C GLU A 41 14.84 15.93 -10.72
N VAL A 42 15.52 15.45 -11.76
CA VAL A 42 14.87 14.96 -12.98
C VAL A 42 14.07 13.68 -12.71
N PHE A 43 14.59 12.77 -11.90
CA PHE A 43 13.95 11.50 -11.60
C PHE A 43 12.72 11.70 -10.69
N LEU A 44 12.84 12.55 -9.66
CA LEU A 44 11.74 12.95 -8.78
C LEU A 44 10.64 13.69 -9.56
N ASP A 45 10.99 14.63 -10.45
CA ASP A 45 10.02 15.30 -11.34
C ASP A 45 9.28 14.29 -12.22
N LEU A 46 9.97 13.27 -12.71
CA LEU A 46 9.37 12.26 -13.56
C LEU A 46 8.33 11.43 -12.80
N ILE A 47 8.55 11.15 -11.51
CA ILE A 47 7.59 10.45 -10.65
C ILE A 47 6.43 11.37 -10.23
N LYS A 48 6.71 12.64 -9.92
CA LYS A 48 5.71 13.59 -9.40
C LYS A 48 4.80 14.16 -10.49
N ASN A 49 5.38 14.56 -11.63
CA ASN A 49 4.73 15.51 -12.54
C ASN A 49 4.63 15.02 -14.00
N HIS A 50 5.21 13.87 -14.37
CA HIS A 50 5.19 13.46 -15.76
C HIS A 50 3.73 13.25 -16.24
N PRO A 51 3.29 13.89 -17.36
CA PRO A 51 1.88 13.87 -17.78
C PRO A 51 1.36 12.48 -18.10
N LYS A 52 2.21 11.60 -18.63
CA LYS A 52 1.86 10.19 -18.88
C LYS A 52 2.04 9.33 -17.62
N THR A 53 0.93 8.82 -17.09
CA THR A 53 0.88 7.91 -15.94
C THR A 53 1.82 6.71 -16.07
N ARG A 54 1.98 6.16 -17.28
CA ARG A 54 2.89 5.02 -17.52
C ARG A 54 4.34 5.30 -17.13
N TYR A 55 4.82 6.53 -17.31
CA TYR A 55 6.19 6.89 -16.95
C TYR A 55 6.34 7.11 -15.44
N ARG A 56 5.36 7.76 -14.80
CA ARG A 56 5.33 7.89 -13.32
C ARG A 56 5.33 6.51 -12.66
N LYS A 57 4.45 5.62 -13.14
CA LYS A 57 4.36 4.22 -12.71
C LYS A 57 5.71 3.48 -12.85
N SER A 58 6.29 3.50 -14.05
CA SER A 58 7.54 2.78 -14.31
C SER A 58 8.71 3.32 -13.49
N ALA A 59 8.80 4.63 -13.30
CA ALA A 59 9.86 5.21 -12.48
C ALA A 59 9.69 4.91 -10.99
N ALA A 60 8.46 4.94 -10.46
CA ALA A 60 8.17 4.48 -9.11
C ALA A 60 8.53 2.99 -8.91
N SER A 61 8.28 2.15 -9.93
CA SER A 61 8.73 0.75 -9.89
C SER A 61 10.25 0.63 -9.91
N ILE A 62 10.94 1.36 -10.81
CA ILE A 62 12.40 1.36 -10.90
C ILE A 62 13.03 1.78 -9.58
N LEU A 63 12.50 2.82 -8.93
CA LEU A 63 12.97 3.30 -7.65
C LEU A 63 13.03 2.17 -6.60
N GLY A 64 12.05 1.26 -6.59
CA GLY A 64 12.00 0.04 -5.74
C GLY A 64 13.12 -0.97 -5.95
N TYR A 65 13.88 -0.84 -7.03
CA TYR A 65 15.02 -1.68 -7.33
C TYR A 65 16.33 -0.90 -7.32
N MET A 66 16.28 0.40 -7.07
CA MET A 66 17.46 1.23 -6.86
C MET A 66 17.89 1.15 -5.40
N ASN A 67 19.19 1.01 -5.18
CA ASN A 67 19.89 1.17 -3.92
C ASN A 67 20.17 2.65 -3.61
N ASN A 68 19.13 3.49 -3.66
CA ASN A 68 19.19 4.90 -3.27
C ASN A 68 18.00 5.26 -2.36
N PRO A 69 18.13 5.04 -1.03
CA PRO A 69 17.06 5.30 -0.07
C PRO A 69 16.72 6.80 0.09
N ASP A 70 17.65 7.71 -0.21
CA ASP A 70 17.43 9.16 -0.03
C ASP A 70 16.39 9.70 -1.02
N LEU A 71 16.36 9.15 -2.24
CA LEU A 71 15.31 9.45 -3.22
C LEU A 71 13.92 9.04 -2.74
N PHE A 72 13.83 7.96 -1.94
CA PHE A 72 12.55 7.49 -1.42
C PHE A 72 11.98 8.40 -0.33
N ASP A 73 12.82 8.84 0.60
CA ASP A 73 12.37 9.70 1.69
C ASP A 73 11.77 11.01 1.15
N GLN A 74 12.23 11.49 0.00
CA GLN A 74 11.67 12.66 -0.71
C GLN A 74 10.36 12.42 -1.50
N LEU A 75 9.93 11.16 -1.59
CA LEU A 75 8.72 10.73 -2.31
C LEU A 75 7.68 10.09 -1.40
N LEU A 76 7.95 9.92 -0.10
CA LEU A 76 7.03 9.24 0.79
C LEU A 76 5.67 9.94 0.86
N ASP A 77 5.67 11.27 0.88
CA ASP A 77 4.47 12.10 0.83
C ASP A 77 3.70 11.97 -0.51
N GLN A 78 4.37 11.55 -1.59
CA GLN A 78 3.76 11.38 -2.90
C GLN A 78 2.70 10.27 -2.89
N ILE A 79 2.75 9.32 -1.96
CA ILE A 79 1.69 8.32 -1.76
C ILE A 79 0.35 9.01 -1.48
N PHE A 80 0.35 10.12 -0.75
CA PHE A 80 -0.86 10.88 -0.39
C PHE A 80 -1.25 11.93 -1.45
N LYS A 81 -0.34 12.28 -2.36
CA LYS A 81 -0.56 13.31 -3.39
C LYS A 81 -0.91 12.73 -4.77
N GLU A 82 -0.52 11.49 -5.05
CA GLU A 82 -0.75 10.86 -6.34
C GLU A 82 -2.20 10.43 -6.53
N THR A 83 -2.81 10.94 -7.59
CA THR A 83 -4.22 10.69 -7.93
C THR A 83 -4.45 9.32 -8.55
N GLN A 84 -3.45 8.77 -9.25
CA GLN A 84 -3.55 7.52 -9.98
C GLN A 84 -3.15 6.33 -9.10
N TRP A 85 -4.12 5.48 -8.78
CA TRP A 85 -3.89 4.23 -8.05
C TRP A 85 -2.77 3.38 -8.66
N SER A 86 -2.69 3.34 -10.00
CA SER A 86 -1.67 2.56 -10.72
C SER A 86 -0.23 3.06 -10.52
N VAL A 87 -0.05 4.27 -9.97
CA VAL A 87 1.24 4.84 -9.56
C VAL A 87 1.42 4.75 -8.04
N ARG A 88 0.35 4.88 -7.24
CA ARG A 88 0.41 4.63 -5.78
C ARG A 88 0.83 3.20 -5.45
N TYR A 89 0.31 2.21 -6.21
CA TYR A 89 0.68 0.80 -6.06
C TYR A 89 2.20 0.57 -6.06
N PRO A 90 2.95 0.91 -7.12
CA PRO A 90 4.39 0.72 -7.12
C PRO A 90 5.10 1.63 -6.11
N LEU A 91 4.62 2.85 -5.82
CA LEU A 91 5.23 3.66 -4.75
C LEU A 91 5.20 2.95 -3.40
N ALA A 92 4.03 2.44 -2.98
CA ALA A 92 3.87 1.72 -1.72
C ALA A 92 4.68 0.42 -1.67
N GLN A 93 4.62 -0.39 -2.73
CA GLN A 93 5.37 -1.65 -2.84
C GLN A 93 6.90 -1.43 -2.86
N SER A 94 7.36 -0.44 -3.62
CA SER A 94 8.76 -0.08 -3.68
C SER A 94 9.27 0.40 -2.31
N TYR A 95 8.44 1.14 -1.58
CA TYR A 95 8.75 1.61 -0.23
C TYR A 95 8.83 0.46 0.78
N SER A 96 7.84 -0.44 0.81
CA SER A 96 7.88 -1.61 1.71
C SER A 96 9.05 -2.54 1.40
N LYS A 97 9.40 -2.70 0.12
CA LYS A 97 10.58 -3.47 -0.28
C LYS A 97 11.89 -2.86 0.23
N GLN A 98 12.02 -1.54 0.23
CA GLN A 98 13.25 -0.85 0.63
C GLN A 98 13.43 -0.80 2.14
N PHE A 99 12.35 -0.59 2.90
CA PHE A 99 12.42 -0.33 4.34
C PHE A 99 11.84 -1.45 5.21
N GLY A 100 11.25 -2.49 4.61
CA GLY A 100 10.65 -3.60 5.33
C GLY A 100 9.63 -3.12 6.38
N PRO A 101 9.60 -3.71 7.58
CA PRO A 101 8.72 -3.30 8.68
C PRO A 101 8.73 -1.80 9.00
N ASN A 102 9.90 -1.14 8.90
CA ASN A 102 10.05 0.29 9.22
C ASN A 102 9.29 1.21 8.24
N ALA A 103 8.87 0.69 7.08
CA ALA A 103 8.08 1.42 6.11
C ALA A 103 6.76 1.95 6.70
N VAL A 104 6.11 1.14 7.56
CA VAL A 104 4.83 1.49 8.17
C VAL A 104 4.98 2.66 9.14
N GLU A 105 6.01 2.64 9.98
CA GLU A 105 6.29 3.72 10.93
C GLU A 105 6.55 5.05 10.22
N LYS A 106 7.41 5.04 9.20
CA LYS A 106 7.71 6.26 8.42
C LYS A 106 6.47 6.79 7.68
N LEU A 107 5.64 5.91 7.10
CA LEU A 107 4.38 6.32 6.46
C LEU A 107 3.44 7.01 7.46
N LEU A 108 3.35 6.48 8.69
CA LEU A 108 2.56 7.07 9.76
C LEU A 108 3.07 8.45 10.19
N GLN A 109 4.39 8.63 10.29
CA GLN A 109 4.98 9.93 10.60
C GLN A 109 4.54 10.99 9.57
N ILE A 110 4.67 10.69 8.28
CA ILE A 110 4.23 11.59 7.21
C ILE A 110 2.71 11.84 7.24
N PHE A 111 1.92 10.80 7.47
CA PHE A 111 0.47 10.96 7.63
C PHE A 111 0.13 11.92 8.78
N ASN A 112 0.77 11.75 9.94
CA ASN A 112 0.55 12.60 11.10
C ASN A 112 0.99 14.04 10.85
N ASP A 113 2.08 14.25 10.11
CA ASP A 113 2.53 15.59 9.75
C ASP A 113 1.58 16.29 8.80
N ILE A 114 1.16 15.63 7.71
CA ILE A 114 0.23 16.19 6.72
C ILE A 114 -1.14 16.47 7.36
N THR A 115 -1.58 15.64 8.31
CA THR A 115 -2.91 15.80 8.93
C THR A 115 -2.99 16.95 9.94
N LYS A 116 -1.87 17.51 10.42
CA LYS A 116 -1.88 18.65 11.36
C LYS A 116 -2.53 19.90 10.78
N GLU A 117 -2.39 20.11 9.47
CA GLU A 117 -2.72 21.39 8.81
C GLU A 117 -3.99 21.34 7.94
N VAL A 118 -4.74 20.24 7.99
CA VAL A 118 -5.88 20.00 7.08
C VAL A 118 -7.22 19.86 7.82
N ASP A 119 -8.31 20.17 7.11
CA ASP A 119 -9.66 20.07 7.64
C ASP A 119 -10.12 18.60 7.81
N GLN A 120 -11.29 18.41 8.44
CA GLN A 120 -11.83 17.06 8.70
C GLN A 120 -12.13 16.25 7.44
N LYS A 121 -12.54 16.91 6.35
CA LYS A 121 -12.84 16.23 5.08
C LYS A 121 -11.56 15.72 4.43
N GLN A 122 -10.50 16.52 4.47
CA GLN A 122 -9.17 16.16 3.98
C GLN A 122 -8.54 15.07 4.86
N LYS A 123 -8.68 15.15 6.19
CA LYS A 123 -8.28 14.07 7.11
C LYS A 123 -8.94 12.75 6.76
N HIS A 124 -10.24 12.77 6.47
CA HIS A 124 -10.95 11.56 6.05
C HIS A 124 -10.37 10.95 4.77
N GLN A 125 -10.13 11.77 3.74
CA GLN A 125 -9.50 11.31 2.50
C GLN A 125 -8.09 10.74 2.74
N LEU A 126 -7.30 11.38 3.60
CA LEU A 126 -5.98 10.91 3.97
C LEU A 126 -6.03 9.57 4.71
N LYS A 127 -7.04 9.33 5.56
CA LYS A 127 -7.25 8.03 6.22
C LYS A 127 -7.55 6.91 5.20
N ILE A 128 -8.34 7.19 4.16
CA ILE A 128 -8.59 6.24 3.07
C ILE A 128 -7.27 5.91 2.36
N LEU A 129 -6.48 6.93 2.02
CA LEU A 129 -5.18 6.74 1.35
C LEU A 129 -4.17 6.01 2.24
N LEU A 130 -4.15 6.30 3.54
CA LEU A 130 -3.34 5.57 4.51
C LEU A 130 -3.73 4.09 4.54
N ALA A 131 -5.03 3.80 4.68
CA ALA A 131 -5.50 2.42 4.70
C ALA A 131 -5.17 1.69 3.40
N GLU A 132 -5.37 2.33 2.23
CA GLU A 132 -4.97 1.79 0.92
C GLU A 132 -3.46 1.51 0.90
N ALA A 133 -2.63 2.47 1.26
CA ALA A 133 -1.18 2.34 1.27
C ALA A 133 -0.67 1.20 2.17
N LEU A 134 -1.23 1.04 3.37
CA LEU A 134 -0.89 -0.07 4.27
C LEU A 134 -1.22 -1.43 3.65
N GLY A 135 -2.39 -1.55 3.02
CA GLY A 135 -2.77 -2.75 2.27
C GLY A 135 -1.81 -3.02 1.11
N LEU A 136 -1.50 -1.97 0.34
CA LEU A 136 -0.57 -2.04 -0.79
C LEU A 136 0.86 -2.36 -0.37
N MET A 137 1.31 -1.97 0.82
CA MET A 137 2.62 -2.35 1.35
C MET A 137 2.66 -3.85 1.71
N GLY A 138 1.53 -4.40 2.14
CA GLY A 138 1.36 -5.82 2.45
C GLY A 138 2.13 -6.28 3.70
N LEU A 139 2.38 -5.35 4.62
CA LEU A 139 3.15 -5.56 5.84
C LEU A 139 2.21 -5.77 7.03
N GLU A 140 2.49 -6.77 7.87
CA GLU A 140 1.66 -7.13 9.04
C GLU A 140 1.65 -6.01 10.09
N GLU A 141 2.69 -5.18 10.12
CA GLU A 141 2.79 -3.97 10.96
C GLU A 141 1.68 -2.95 10.64
N GLY A 142 1.05 -3.04 9.47
CA GLY A 142 -0.12 -2.23 9.11
C GLY A 142 -1.42 -2.65 9.82
N VAL A 143 -1.51 -3.90 10.28
CA VAL A 143 -2.73 -4.46 10.87
C VAL A 143 -3.23 -3.69 12.11
N PRO A 144 -2.38 -3.39 13.12
CA PRO A 144 -2.84 -2.67 14.31
C PRO A 144 -3.41 -1.28 13.98
N ILE A 145 -2.84 -0.60 12.98
CA ILE A 145 -3.27 0.72 12.55
C ILE A 145 -4.65 0.64 11.88
N LEU A 146 -4.84 -0.32 10.97
CA LEU A 146 -6.13 -0.55 10.32
C LEU A 146 -7.21 -0.87 11.36
N LYS A 147 -6.90 -1.72 12.35
CA LYS A 147 -7.83 -2.01 13.45
C LYS A 147 -8.17 -0.77 14.27
N ALA A 148 -7.19 0.06 14.63
CA ALA A 148 -7.43 1.29 15.37
C ALA A 148 -8.34 2.26 14.61
N ILE A 149 -8.18 2.40 13.29
CA ILE A 149 -9.08 3.20 12.44
C ILE A 149 -10.51 2.64 12.49
N MET A 150 -10.66 1.32 12.41
CA MET A 150 -11.97 0.67 12.47
C MET A 150 -12.64 0.81 13.86
N GLU A 151 -11.86 0.75 14.93
CA GLU A 151 -12.32 0.98 16.30
C GLU A 151 -12.77 2.43 16.52
N GLU A 152 -12.05 3.40 15.95
CA GLU A 152 -12.44 4.82 15.96
C GLU A 152 -13.78 5.06 15.23
N ILE A 153 -14.00 4.38 14.09
CA ILE A 153 -15.28 4.41 13.37
C ILE A 153 -16.41 3.83 14.25
N GLY A 154 -16.13 2.76 14.98
CA GLY A 154 -17.07 2.10 15.88
C GLY A 154 -18.38 1.71 15.18
N ASN A 155 -19.49 2.28 15.65
CA ASN A 155 -20.84 2.03 15.12
C ASN A 155 -21.32 3.09 14.13
N ASP A 156 -20.48 4.03 13.70
CA ASP A 156 -20.87 5.00 12.68
C ASP A 156 -21.07 4.31 11.32
N ARG A 157 -22.23 4.56 10.72
CA ARG A 157 -22.67 3.95 9.47
C ARG A 157 -23.07 4.98 8.42
N ASN A 158 -22.63 6.23 8.59
CA ASN A 158 -22.71 7.21 7.54
C ASN A 158 -21.84 6.81 6.33
N LYS A 159 -22.11 7.39 5.16
CA LYS A 159 -21.44 7.00 3.90
C LYS A 159 -19.90 7.07 3.95
N TYR A 160 -19.34 8.05 4.65
CA TYR A 160 -17.90 8.24 4.79
C TYR A 160 -17.29 7.17 5.70
N ALA A 161 -17.94 6.91 6.84
CA ALA A 161 -17.55 5.85 7.76
C ALA A 161 -17.57 4.46 7.08
N VAL A 162 -18.61 4.18 6.29
CA VAL A 162 -18.73 2.92 5.52
C VAL A 162 -17.62 2.81 4.46
N GLU A 163 -17.33 3.89 3.73
CA GLU A 163 -16.25 3.91 2.74
C GLU A 163 -14.88 3.59 3.36
N LEU A 164 -14.52 4.28 4.44
CA LEU A 164 -13.25 4.04 5.13
C LEU A 164 -13.19 2.64 5.74
N LEU A 165 -14.29 2.15 6.33
CA LEU A 165 -14.36 0.80 6.88
C LEU A 165 -14.15 -0.26 5.79
N MET A 166 -14.79 -0.10 4.63
CA MET A 166 -14.61 -0.99 3.48
C MET A 166 -13.16 -0.97 2.97
N GLN A 167 -12.52 0.20 2.95
CA GLN A 167 -11.11 0.32 2.59
C GLN A 167 -10.22 -0.42 3.59
N CYS A 168 -10.44 -0.28 4.90
CA CYS A 168 -9.69 -1.01 5.92
C CYS A 168 -9.86 -2.54 5.77
N LEU A 169 -11.08 -3.03 5.56
CA LEU A 169 -11.37 -4.44 5.33
C LEU A 169 -10.64 -4.97 4.08
N TYR A 170 -10.69 -4.22 2.98
CA TYR A 170 -9.98 -4.57 1.76
C TYR A 170 -8.48 -4.67 2.00
N SER A 171 -7.89 -3.65 2.65
CA SER A 171 -6.47 -3.59 2.95
C SER A 171 -5.99 -4.70 3.89
N LEU A 172 -6.80 -5.10 4.88
CA LEU A 172 -6.52 -6.28 5.72
C LEU A 172 -6.45 -7.57 4.87
N GLY A 173 -7.33 -7.69 3.87
CA GLY A 173 -7.26 -8.77 2.89
C GLY A 173 -6.02 -8.73 1.99
N GLU A 174 -5.51 -7.53 1.63
CA GLU A 174 -4.26 -7.38 0.88
C GLU A 174 -3.03 -7.83 1.69
N ILE A 175 -2.97 -7.44 2.96
CA ILE A 175 -1.90 -7.84 3.88
C ILE A 175 -1.86 -9.36 4.00
N GLY A 176 -3.04 -9.98 4.21
CA GLY A 176 -3.13 -11.43 4.18
C GLY A 176 -2.74 -12.13 5.48
N ASP A 177 -2.67 -11.40 6.58
CA ASP A 177 -2.38 -11.93 7.91
C ASP A 177 -3.48 -12.93 8.32
N LYS A 178 -3.10 -14.14 8.74
CA LYS A 178 -4.05 -15.16 9.19
C LYS A 178 -4.72 -14.78 10.52
N THR A 179 -4.03 -14.06 11.38
CA THR A 179 -4.46 -13.79 12.76
C THR A 179 -5.68 -12.87 12.85
N ILE A 180 -5.97 -12.12 11.78
CA ILE A 180 -7.10 -11.18 11.74
C ILE A 180 -8.40 -11.79 11.21
N VAL A 181 -8.41 -13.07 10.80
CA VAL A 181 -9.59 -13.72 10.23
C VAL A 181 -10.78 -13.71 11.20
N GLU A 182 -10.55 -13.95 12.49
CA GLU A 182 -11.60 -13.88 13.51
C GLU A 182 -12.16 -12.48 13.72
N PHE A 183 -11.29 -11.48 13.60
CA PHE A 183 -11.71 -10.10 13.63
C PHE A 183 -12.61 -9.79 12.41
N LEU A 184 -12.22 -10.22 11.20
CA LEU A 184 -13.03 -10.05 9.98
C LEU A 184 -14.36 -10.80 10.04
N LEU A 185 -14.41 -11.98 10.68
CA LEU A 185 -15.65 -12.75 10.81
C LEU A 185 -16.77 -11.95 11.47
N ARG A 186 -16.43 -11.11 12.46
CA ARG A 186 -17.40 -10.21 13.15
C ARG A 186 -18.06 -9.23 12.17
N TYR A 187 -17.33 -8.76 11.16
CA TYR A 187 -17.83 -7.86 10.14
C TYR A 187 -18.55 -8.59 8.99
N SER A 188 -18.24 -9.87 8.76
CA SER A 188 -18.91 -10.69 7.74
C SER A 188 -20.24 -11.28 8.20
N ALA A 189 -20.50 -11.28 9.51
CA ALA A 189 -21.69 -11.88 10.11
C ALA A 189 -22.98 -11.19 9.66
N GLU A 190 -23.98 -11.99 9.32
CA GLU A 190 -25.30 -11.50 8.98
C GLU A 190 -26.06 -11.14 10.27
N THR A 191 -26.23 -9.84 10.49
CA THR A 191 -27.04 -9.30 11.58
C THR A 191 -28.02 -8.27 11.05
N ILE A 192 -29.13 -8.05 11.75
CA ILE A 192 -30.17 -7.08 11.35
C ILE A 192 -29.65 -5.63 11.23
N TYR A 193 -28.46 -5.35 11.80
CA TYR A 193 -27.81 -4.03 11.78
C TYR A 193 -26.60 -3.97 10.83
N SER A 194 -26.33 -5.05 10.08
CA SER A 194 -25.18 -5.14 9.18
C SER A 194 -25.48 -4.58 7.79
N ILE A 195 -24.60 -3.71 7.29
CA ILE A 195 -24.67 -3.22 5.91
C ILE A 195 -24.08 -4.29 4.98
N ASP A 196 -24.82 -4.62 3.93
CA ASP A 196 -24.46 -5.66 2.95
C ASP A 196 -23.06 -5.45 2.33
N SER A 197 -22.69 -4.20 2.01
CA SER A 197 -21.37 -3.87 1.46
C SER A 197 -20.24 -4.17 2.44
N ILE A 198 -20.40 -3.85 3.73
CA ILE A 198 -19.42 -4.16 4.78
C ILE A 198 -19.24 -5.68 4.89
N ARG A 199 -20.34 -6.43 4.93
CA ARG A 199 -20.28 -7.90 5.02
C ARG A 199 -19.55 -8.52 3.85
N LYS A 200 -19.88 -8.09 2.63
CA LYS A 200 -19.25 -8.56 1.39
C LYS A 200 -17.76 -8.22 1.37
N SER A 201 -17.37 -7.01 1.75
CA SER A 201 -15.96 -6.63 1.87
C SER A 201 -15.21 -7.47 2.89
N ALA A 202 -15.79 -7.72 4.07
CA ALA A 202 -15.17 -8.56 5.09
C ALA A 202 -15.04 -10.03 4.62
N SER A 203 -16.07 -10.59 3.99
CA SER A 203 -15.97 -11.94 3.43
C SER A 203 -14.93 -12.02 2.32
N HIS A 204 -14.88 -11.03 1.42
CA HIS A 204 -13.90 -10.96 0.36
C HIS A 204 -12.47 -10.91 0.91
N ALA A 205 -12.23 -10.14 1.98
CA ALA A 205 -10.94 -10.10 2.64
C ALA A 205 -10.53 -11.48 3.20
N ILE A 206 -11.47 -12.22 3.81
CA ILE A 206 -11.21 -13.60 4.29
C ILE A 206 -10.90 -14.54 3.12
N ASP A 207 -11.67 -14.47 2.02
CA ASP A 207 -11.44 -15.30 0.83
C ASP A 207 -10.05 -15.01 0.23
N LYS A 208 -9.64 -13.74 0.25
CA LYS A 208 -8.32 -13.31 -0.23
C LYS A 208 -7.19 -13.84 0.65
N ILE A 209 -7.34 -13.80 1.98
CA ILE A 209 -6.40 -14.41 2.93
C ILE A 209 -6.28 -15.91 2.68
N ALA A 210 -7.41 -16.62 2.56
CA ALA A 210 -7.44 -18.06 2.28
C ALA A 210 -6.65 -18.39 1.00
N LYS A 211 -6.92 -17.65 -0.08
CA LYS A 211 -6.21 -17.82 -1.36
C LYS A 211 -4.71 -17.55 -1.23
N ARG A 212 -4.32 -16.47 -0.54
CA ARG A 212 -2.90 -16.08 -0.38
C ARG A 212 -2.12 -17.14 0.41
N LEU A 213 -2.75 -17.69 1.45
CA LEU A 213 -2.21 -18.76 2.29
C LEU A 213 -2.37 -20.17 1.67
N ARG A 214 -2.86 -20.26 0.43
CA ARG A 214 -3.01 -21.50 -0.36
C ARG A 214 -4.01 -22.51 0.23
N PHE A 215 -5.02 -22.05 0.95
CA PHE A 215 -6.19 -22.86 1.28
C PHE A 215 -7.09 -23.00 0.04
N ASN A 216 -7.78 -24.14 -0.11
CA ASN A 216 -8.69 -24.33 -1.27
C ASN A 216 -9.98 -23.53 -1.10
N SER A 217 -10.37 -23.28 0.15
CA SER A 217 -11.60 -22.58 0.49
C SER A 217 -11.43 -21.74 1.76
N LYS A 218 -12.38 -20.82 1.99
CA LYS A 218 -12.54 -20.13 3.26
C LYS A 218 -12.82 -21.12 4.40
N GLN A 219 -13.57 -22.20 4.15
CA GLN A 219 -13.88 -23.21 5.15
C GLN A 219 -12.61 -23.93 5.62
N ASP A 220 -11.71 -24.30 4.71
CA ASP A 220 -10.44 -24.95 5.04
C ASP A 220 -9.59 -24.08 5.98
N LEU A 221 -9.53 -22.77 5.70
CA LEU A 221 -8.84 -21.79 6.55
C LEU A 221 -9.47 -21.72 7.95
N LEU A 222 -10.81 -21.71 8.03
CA LEU A 222 -11.52 -21.63 9.31
C LEU A 222 -11.35 -22.91 10.15
N GLU A 223 -11.36 -24.08 9.51
CA GLU A 223 -11.07 -25.35 10.19
C GLU A 223 -9.66 -25.38 10.76
N ASP A 224 -8.67 -24.90 9.99
CA ASP A 224 -7.28 -24.83 10.43
C ASP A 224 -7.10 -23.90 11.65
N ILE A 225 -7.75 -22.72 11.64
CA ILE A 225 -7.77 -21.81 12.79
C ILE A 225 -8.39 -22.48 14.03
N ASN A 226 -9.51 -23.18 13.87
CA ASN A 226 -10.19 -23.85 14.97
C ASN A 226 -9.37 -25.02 15.55
N LYS A 227 -8.65 -25.76 14.70
CA LYS A 227 -7.74 -26.83 15.15
C LYS A 227 -6.62 -26.27 16.02
N SER A 228 -5.94 -25.20 15.55
CA SER A 228 -4.84 -24.57 16.31
C SER A 228 -5.27 -24.11 17.71
N LYS A 229 -6.51 -23.61 17.87
CA LYS A 229 -7.06 -23.24 19.18
C LYS A 229 -7.23 -24.44 20.11
N SER A 230 -7.86 -25.49 19.59
CA SER A 230 -8.16 -26.69 20.37
C SER A 230 -6.90 -27.42 20.88
N GLU A 231 -5.76 -27.23 20.22
CA GLU A 231 -4.46 -27.76 20.64
C GLU A 231 -3.79 -26.88 21.70
N HIS A 232 -3.96 -25.56 21.61
CA HIS A 232 -3.45 -24.62 22.61
C HIS A 232 -4.18 -24.75 23.96
N ASP A 233 -5.50 -24.90 23.92
CA ASP A 233 -6.36 -25.08 25.11
C ASP A 233 -6.12 -26.43 25.83
N LYS A 234 -5.46 -27.41 25.17
CA LYS A 234 -5.09 -28.69 25.78
C LYS A 234 -3.72 -28.68 26.46
N GLN A 235 -2.92 -27.64 26.23
CA GLN A 235 -1.56 -27.48 26.75
C GLN A 235 -1.47 -26.46 27.90
N THR A 236 -2.58 -25.82 28.25
CA THR A 236 -2.73 -24.87 29.37
C THR A 236 -3.59 -25.44 30.47
#